data_AF-A0A959KMZ5-F1
#
_entry.id   AF-A0A959KMZ5-F1
#
_cell.length_a   1.000
_cell.length_b   1.000
_cell.length_c   1.000
_cell.angle_alpha   90.00
_cell.angle_beta   90.00
_cell.angle_gamma   90.00
#
_symmetry.space_group_name_H-M   'P 1'
#
loop_
_entity.id
_entity.type
_entity.pdbx_description
1 polymer ?
#
loop_
_entity_poly.entity_id
_entity_poly.type
_entity_poly.pdbx_seq_one_letter_code
_entity_poly.pdbx_strand_id
1 'polypeptide(L)'
;MLVDTHTHLYLDRFSNDRPDVIRRAVEAGVERFYLPNVDRRTIEPMLAMERDYPGRCFPMMGLHPCSVQAGFQEELALVREWLKRRPFCAIGEIGLDFYWDLTFVEQQEEAFRTQVAWALEFDLPIVIHSRDSIDRNLQLLEELAAPGLRGIFHCFTGTLEQARRAIDLGFLLGIGGVLTFKNGGIDQVVP
;
A
#
# COMPACT_ATOMS: atom_id res chain seq x y z
N MET A 1 -15.03 10.18 -13.32
CA MET A 1 -13.81 10.30 -12.51
C MET A 1 -13.42 8.94 -11.98
N LEU A 2 -12.29 8.39 -12.44
CA LEU A 2 -11.66 7.20 -11.86
C LEU A 2 -10.50 7.64 -10.95
N VAL A 3 -10.25 6.86 -9.91
CA VAL A 3 -9.13 7.04 -8.97
C VAL A 3 -8.30 5.76 -9.00
N ASP A 4 -7.03 5.89 -9.34
CA ASP A 4 -6.05 4.83 -9.15
C ASP A 4 -5.52 4.93 -7.71
N THR A 5 -6.02 4.06 -6.84
CA THR A 5 -5.69 4.07 -5.41
C THR A 5 -4.30 3.53 -5.11
N HIS A 6 -3.58 2.97 -6.09
CA HIS A 6 -2.29 2.34 -5.85
C HIS A 6 -1.46 2.20 -7.12
N THR A 7 -0.46 3.07 -7.29
CA THR A 7 0.41 3.00 -8.46
C THR A 7 1.85 3.41 -8.18
N HIS A 8 2.78 2.74 -8.85
CA HIS A 8 4.22 2.99 -8.73
C HIS A 8 4.80 3.60 -10.01
N LEU A 9 4.07 4.50 -10.65
CA LEU A 9 4.50 5.19 -11.89
C LEU A 9 5.82 5.96 -11.73
N TYR A 10 6.23 6.28 -10.50
CA TYR A 10 7.51 6.92 -10.20
C TYR A 10 8.71 5.97 -10.33
N LEU A 11 8.53 4.66 -10.48
CA LEU A 11 9.62 3.70 -10.65
C LEU A 11 10.31 3.82 -12.02
N ASP A 12 11.55 3.34 -12.07
CA ASP A 12 12.44 3.42 -13.24
C ASP A 12 11.88 2.73 -14.49
N ARG A 13 11.00 1.73 -14.32
CA ARG A 13 10.33 1.05 -15.43
C ARG A 13 9.57 2.01 -16.34
N PHE A 14 9.09 3.13 -15.80
CA PHE A 14 8.35 4.15 -16.53
C PHE A 14 9.20 5.37 -16.89
N SER A 15 10.51 5.38 -16.58
CA SER A 15 11.37 6.56 -16.78
C SER A 15 11.35 7.10 -18.21
N ASN A 16 11.21 6.22 -19.21
CA ASN A 16 11.23 6.58 -20.64
C ASN A 16 9.88 7.09 -21.17
N ASP A 17 8.75 6.73 -20.55
CA ASP A 17 7.41 6.99 -21.11
C ASP A 17 6.37 7.48 -20.08
N ARG A 18 6.78 7.79 -18.85
CA ARG A 18 5.90 8.26 -17.76
C ARG A 18 4.96 9.40 -18.18
N PRO A 19 5.41 10.47 -18.86
CA PRO A 19 4.51 11.53 -19.30
C PRO A 19 3.41 11.02 -20.25
N ASP A 20 3.76 10.11 -21.17
CA ASP A 20 2.79 9.51 -22.08
C ASP A 20 1.83 8.56 -21.36
N VAL A 21 2.31 7.79 -20.37
CA VAL A 21 1.46 6.92 -19.54
C VAL A 21 0.43 7.75 -18.78
N ILE A 22 0.86 8.82 -18.12
CA ILE A 22 -0.02 9.71 -17.35
C ILE A 22 -1.02 10.39 -18.27
N ARG A 23 -0.58 10.88 -19.45
CA ARG A 23 -1.50 11.47 -20.45
C ARG A 23 -2.59 10.47 -20.83
N ARG A 24 -2.23 9.24 -21.20
CA ARG A 24 -3.20 8.20 -21.58
C ARG A 24 -4.15 7.86 -20.44
N ALA A 25 -3.66 7.78 -19.20
CA ALA A 25 -4.49 7.50 -18.04
C ALA A 25 -5.52 8.62 -17.79
N VAL A 26 -5.11 9.88 -17.92
CA VAL A 26 -6.00 11.05 -17.81
C VAL A 26 -7.03 11.08 -18.95
N GLU A 27 -6.62 10.81 -20.19
CA GLU A 27 -7.53 10.70 -21.34
C GLU A 27 -8.56 9.57 -21.15
N ALA A 28 -8.18 8.49 -20.46
CA ALA A 28 -9.08 7.40 -20.07
C ALA A 28 -9.95 7.72 -18.83
N GLY A 29 -9.84 8.92 -18.24
CA GLY A 29 -10.66 9.39 -17.12
C GLY A 29 -10.10 9.09 -15.72
N VAL A 30 -8.84 8.65 -15.60
CA VAL A 30 -8.13 8.52 -14.31
C VAL A 30 -7.60 9.89 -13.89
N GLU A 31 -8.18 10.45 -12.82
CA GLU A 31 -7.90 11.83 -12.42
C GLU A 31 -6.95 11.94 -11.23
N ARG A 32 -6.86 10.90 -10.41
CA ARG A 32 -6.03 10.85 -9.20
C ARG A 32 -5.23 9.55 -9.14
N PHE A 33 -3.99 9.66 -8.69
CA PHE A 33 -3.00 8.59 -8.57
C PHE A 33 -2.42 8.64 -7.17
N TYR A 34 -2.60 7.56 -6.41
CA TYR A 34 -2.01 7.43 -5.08
C TYR A 34 -0.72 6.62 -5.17
N LEU A 35 0.35 7.16 -4.59
CA LEU A 35 1.72 6.72 -4.79
C LEU A 35 2.28 6.18 -3.47
N PRO A 36 2.19 4.86 -3.20
CA PRO A 36 2.74 4.29 -2.00
C PRO A 36 4.25 4.12 -2.08
N ASN A 37 4.99 4.61 -1.08
CA ASN A 37 6.43 4.42 -1.02
C ASN A 37 6.79 2.93 -0.81
N VAL A 38 7.96 2.52 -1.32
CA VAL A 38 8.50 1.16 -1.15
C VAL A 38 9.62 1.13 -0.10
N ASP A 39 10.67 1.94 -0.28
CA ASP A 39 11.82 2.06 0.63
C ASP A 39 12.50 3.44 0.49
N ARG A 40 13.65 3.66 1.15
CA ARG A 40 14.39 4.93 1.09
C ARG A 40 14.69 5.43 -0.34
N ARG A 41 14.87 4.52 -1.30
CA ARG A 41 15.29 4.86 -2.68
C ARG A 41 14.12 5.45 -3.47
N THR A 42 12.90 5.10 -3.12
CA THR A 42 11.69 5.52 -3.84
C THR A 42 11.09 6.83 -3.34
N ILE A 43 11.54 7.34 -2.19
CA ILE A 43 10.99 8.56 -1.58
C ILE A 43 11.14 9.75 -2.53
N GLU A 44 12.35 10.04 -3.01
CA GLU A 44 12.57 11.21 -3.86
C GLU A 44 11.86 11.09 -5.22
N PRO A 45 11.93 9.96 -5.96
CA PRO A 45 11.14 9.78 -7.18
C PRO A 45 9.62 9.95 -6.97
N MET A 46 9.07 9.43 -5.87
CA MET A 46 7.66 9.58 -5.53
C MET A 46 7.29 11.06 -5.28
N LEU A 47 8.10 11.77 -4.51
CA LEU A 47 7.90 13.20 -4.25
C LEU A 47 8.14 14.06 -5.50
N ALA A 48 9.05 13.67 -6.39
CA ALA A 48 9.21 14.31 -7.69
C ALA A 48 7.94 14.21 -8.52
N MET A 49 7.31 13.04 -8.55
CA MET A 49 6.07 12.84 -9.27
C MET A 49 4.91 13.68 -8.71
N GLU A 50 4.83 13.87 -7.39
CA GLU A 50 3.88 14.83 -6.78
C GLU A 50 4.10 16.26 -7.29
N ARG A 51 5.37 16.70 -7.37
CA ARG A 51 5.72 18.06 -7.84
C ARG A 51 5.43 18.25 -9.33
N ASP A 52 5.66 17.22 -10.14
CA ASP A 52 5.46 17.27 -11.59
C ASP A 52 3.96 17.26 -11.97
N TYR A 53 3.11 16.65 -11.13
CA TYR A 53 1.67 16.49 -11.39
C TYR A 53 0.82 16.94 -10.18
N PRO A 54 0.87 18.24 -9.81
CA PRO A 54 0.19 18.75 -8.63
C PRO A 54 -1.33 18.58 -8.74
N GLY A 55 -1.96 18.16 -7.63
CA GLY A 55 -3.40 17.91 -7.56
C GLY A 55 -3.86 16.59 -8.21
N ARG A 56 -2.93 15.80 -8.77
CA ARG A 56 -3.20 14.48 -9.36
C ARG A 56 -2.46 13.36 -8.64
N CYS A 57 -1.23 13.58 -8.22
CA CYS A 57 -0.39 12.59 -7.56
C CYS A 57 -0.36 12.82 -6.04
N PHE A 58 -0.64 11.77 -5.27
CA PHE A 58 -0.79 11.85 -3.81
C PHE A 58 0.13 10.82 -3.15
N PRO A 59 1.25 11.24 -2.52
CA PRO A 59 2.19 10.33 -1.91
C PRO A 59 1.66 9.73 -0.60
N MET A 60 1.97 8.45 -0.38
CA MET A 60 1.81 7.74 0.88
C MET A 60 3.20 7.31 1.37
N MET A 61 3.40 7.32 2.68
CA MET A 61 4.70 7.04 3.27
C MET A 61 4.67 5.72 4.03
N GLY A 62 5.62 4.84 3.78
CA GLY A 62 5.69 3.51 4.37
C GLY A 62 6.92 2.75 3.91
N LEU A 63 7.12 1.58 4.52
CA LEU A 63 8.10 0.58 4.18
C LEU A 63 7.38 -0.70 3.76
N HIS A 64 7.59 -1.08 2.52
CA HIS A 64 7.02 -2.27 1.90
C HIS A 64 7.63 -3.55 2.49
N PRO A 65 6.86 -4.64 2.69
CA PRO A 65 7.35 -5.88 3.29
C PRO A 65 8.56 -6.50 2.59
N CYS A 66 8.59 -6.51 1.25
CA CYS A 66 9.77 -7.00 0.50
C CYS A 66 11.04 -6.16 0.68
N SER A 67 10.96 -4.96 1.25
CA SER A 67 12.11 -4.13 1.62
C SER A 67 12.49 -4.27 3.09
N VAL A 68 11.79 -5.11 3.85
CA VAL A 68 12.16 -5.46 5.23
C VAL A 68 13.24 -6.55 5.19
N GLN A 69 14.44 -6.17 5.64
CA GLN A 69 15.63 -7.02 5.68
C GLN A 69 16.38 -6.79 7.00
N ALA A 70 17.60 -7.32 7.12
CA ALA A 70 18.51 -6.96 8.21
C ALA A 70 18.71 -5.43 8.24
N GLY A 71 18.48 -4.80 9.40
CA GLY A 71 18.58 -3.35 9.56
C GLY A 71 17.34 -2.55 9.15
N PHE A 72 16.18 -3.20 8.95
CA PHE A 72 14.91 -2.51 8.63
C PHE A 72 14.53 -1.40 9.63
N GLN A 73 15.04 -1.44 10.86
CA GLN A 73 14.83 -0.37 11.84
C GLN A 73 15.35 0.99 11.35
N GLU A 74 16.42 1.02 10.54
CA GLU A 74 16.91 2.26 9.93
C GLU A 74 15.93 2.81 8.87
N GLU A 75 15.33 1.92 8.06
CA GLU A 75 14.27 2.32 7.12
C GLU A 75 13.06 2.87 7.87
N LEU A 76 12.64 2.20 8.94
CA LEU A 76 11.54 2.64 9.78
C LEU A 76 11.82 4.00 10.44
N ALA A 77 13.04 4.22 10.93
CA ALA A 77 13.44 5.52 11.46
C ALA A 77 13.27 6.62 10.40
N LEU A 78 13.73 6.39 9.18
CA LEU A 78 13.57 7.32 8.06
C LEU A 78 12.10 7.57 7.70
N VAL A 79 11.28 6.52 7.61
CA VAL A 79 9.82 6.63 7.37
C VAL A 79 9.18 7.52 8.43
N ARG A 80 9.52 7.30 9.70
CA ARG A 80 8.99 8.09 10.81
C ARG A 80 9.44 9.55 10.78
N GLU A 81 10.68 9.82 10.38
CA GLU A 81 11.17 11.19 10.16
C GLU A 81 10.36 11.90 9.08
N TRP A 82 10.07 11.23 7.96
CA TRP A 82 9.26 11.80 6.89
C TRP A 82 7.83 12.09 7.35
N LEU A 83 7.18 11.17 8.05
CA LEU A 83 5.83 11.38 8.60
C LEU A 83 5.75 12.61 9.52
N LYS A 84 6.84 12.93 10.26
CA LYS A 84 6.92 14.15 11.07
C LYS A 84 7.23 15.41 10.26
N ARG A 85 7.90 15.27 9.13
CA ARG A 85 8.40 16.38 8.31
C ARG A 85 7.31 17.06 7.48
N ARG A 86 6.34 16.30 6.97
CA ARG A 86 5.26 16.81 6.13
C ARG A 86 4.04 15.87 6.15
N PRO A 87 2.84 16.36 5.77
CA PRO A 87 1.68 15.49 5.63
C PRO A 87 1.82 14.52 4.44
N PHE A 88 1.22 13.34 4.62
CA PHE A 88 0.99 12.31 3.62
C PHE A 88 -0.48 11.88 3.66
N CYS A 89 -1.00 11.30 2.58
CA CYS A 89 -2.42 10.94 2.51
C CYS A 89 -2.76 9.59 3.16
N ALA A 90 -1.77 8.71 3.35
CA ALA A 90 -1.88 7.42 4.01
C ALA A 90 -0.50 6.92 4.47
N ILE A 91 -0.49 5.89 5.32
CA ILE A 91 0.69 5.06 5.55
C ILE A 91 0.63 3.84 4.64
N GLY A 92 1.58 3.72 3.73
CA GLY A 92 1.55 2.70 2.69
C GLY A 92 2.72 2.83 1.72
N GLU A 93 3.16 1.74 1.11
CA GLU A 93 2.61 0.39 1.21
C GLU A 93 3.25 -0.38 2.38
N ILE A 94 2.43 -1.03 3.20
CA ILE A 94 2.88 -1.77 4.40
C ILE A 94 2.16 -3.13 4.44
N GLY A 95 2.64 -4.11 5.21
CA GLY A 95 1.94 -5.40 5.32
C GLY A 95 2.92 -6.56 5.35
N LEU A 96 2.55 -7.66 4.71
CA LEU A 96 3.29 -8.92 4.73
C LEU A 96 3.36 -9.53 3.33
N ASP A 97 4.51 -10.08 2.95
CA ASP A 97 4.69 -10.87 1.72
C ASP A 97 5.43 -12.18 2.07
N PHE A 98 4.73 -13.30 1.94
CA PHE A 98 5.22 -14.64 2.27
C PHE A 98 5.49 -15.50 1.03
N TYR A 99 5.43 -14.91 -0.16
CA TYR A 99 5.58 -15.66 -1.41
C TYR A 99 7.05 -15.85 -1.82
N TRP A 100 7.86 -14.80 -1.67
CA TRP A 100 9.24 -14.81 -2.18
C TRP A 100 10.27 -15.30 -1.19
N ASP A 101 10.15 -14.86 0.07
CA ASP A 101 11.14 -15.13 1.12
C ASP A 101 10.47 -15.11 2.49
N LEU A 102 10.76 -16.14 3.30
CA LEU A 102 10.25 -16.30 4.67
C LEU A 102 11.33 -16.02 5.73
N THR A 103 12.52 -15.59 5.33
CA THR A 103 13.65 -15.32 6.24
C THR A 103 13.33 -14.22 7.25
N PHE A 104 12.56 -13.21 6.83
CA PHE A 104 12.30 -12.00 7.62
C PHE A 104 10.84 -11.88 8.10
N VAL A 105 10.12 -12.99 8.28
CA VAL A 105 8.70 -12.97 8.69
C VAL A 105 8.51 -12.17 9.98
N GLU A 106 9.30 -12.44 11.02
CA GLU A 106 9.18 -11.74 12.31
C GLU A 106 9.40 -10.24 12.15
N GLN A 107 10.40 -9.84 11.35
CA GLN A 107 10.72 -8.45 11.08
C GLN A 107 9.63 -7.76 10.25
N GLN A 108 9.02 -8.47 9.29
CA GLN A 108 7.89 -7.94 8.53
C GLN A 108 6.70 -7.65 9.46
N GLU A 109 6.39 -8.57 10.38
CA GLU A 109 5.31 -8.32 11.34
C GLU A 109 5.64 -7.20 12.33
N GLU A 110 6.89 -7.10 12.79
CA GLU A 110 7.34 -5.98 13.65
C GLU A 110 7.21 -4.64 12.92
N ALA A 111 7.67 -4.58 11.66
CA ALA A 111 7.55 -3.40 10.82
C ALA A 111 6.08 -3.05 10.54
N PHE A 112 5.23 -4.05 10.29
CA PHE A 112 3.81 -3.82 10.07
C PHE A 112 3.12 -3.28 11.32
N ARG A 113 3.29 -3.91 12.49
CA ARG A 113 2.72 -3.41 13.76
C ARG A 113 3.18 -1.99 14.07
N THR A 114 4.46 -1.71 13.86
CA THR A 114 5.04 -0.38 14.07
C THR A 114 4.37 0.68 13.19
N GLN A 115 4.18 0.39 11.91
CA GLN A 115 3.56 1.32 10.96
C GLN A 115 2.05 1.47 11.19
N VAL A 116 1.35 0.41 11.63
CA VAL A 116 -0.06 0.50 12.06
C VAL A 116 -0.19 1.41 13.29
N ALA A 117 0.72 1.29 14.27
CA ALA A 117 0.72 2.18 15.43
C ALA A 117 0.92 3.65 15.02
N TRP A 118 1.76 3.92 14.01
CA TRP A 118 1.93 5.27 13.47
C TRP A 118 0.67 5.76 12.76
N ALA A 119 -0.06 4.89 12.07
CA ALA A 119 -1.28 5.27 11.38
C ALA A 119 -2.33 5.80 12.38
N LEU A 120 -2.44 5.15 13.54
CA LEU A 120 -3.27 5.61 14.65
C LEU A 120 -2.75 6.94 15.24
N GLU A 121 -1.43 7.06 15.46
CA GLU A 121 -0.82 8.27 16.01
C GLU A 121 -1.03 9.50 15.12
N PHE A 122 -0.88 9.35 13.81
CA PHE A 122 -1.03 10.43 12.83
C PHE A 122 -2.46 10.56 12.27
N ASP A 123 -3.41 9.75 12.73
CA ASP A 123 -4.77 9.63 12.21
C ASP A 123 -4.82 9.47 10.67
N LEU A 124 -4.00 8.57 10.14
CA LEU A 124 -3.89 8.26 8.72
C LEU A 124 -4.51 6.89 8.40
N PRO A 125 -5.16 6.73 7.24
CA PRO A 125 -5.51 5.41 6.74
C PRO A 125 -4.24 4.62 6.38
N ILE A 126 -4.34 3.29 6.35
CA ILE A 126 -3.26 2.42 5.87
C ILE A 126 -3.58 1.75 4.53
N VAL A 127 -2.55 1.47 3.73
CA VAL A 127 -2.66 0.68 2.51
C VAL A 127 -1.82 -0.59 2.67
N ILE A 128 -2.52 -1.74 2.66
CA ILE A 128 -1.99 -3.03 3.10
C ILE A 128 -1.68 -3.92 1.91
N HIS A 129 -0.42 -4.32 1.80
CA HIS A 129 0.05 -5.41 0.96
C HIS A 129 -0.15 -6.74 1.62
N SER A 130 -0.66 -7.67 0.82
CA SER A 130 -0.76 -9.04 1.23
C SER A 130 -0.56 -9.97 0.06
N ARG A 131 0.44 -10.84 0.20
CA ARG A 131 0.67 -11.95 -0.72
C ARG A 131 1.01 -13.20 0.09
N ASP A 132 0.17 -14.22 -0.06
CA ASP A 132 0.18 -15.45 0.74
C ASP A 132 0.17 -15.20 2.26
N SER A 133 -0.42 -14.06 2.68
CA SER A 133 -0.30 -13.54 4.05
C SER A 133 -1.60 -12.92 4.58
N ILE A 134 -2.72 -13.05 3.86
CA ILE A 134 -3.99 -12.32 4.18
C ILE A 134 -4.47 -12.67 5.59
N ASP A 135 -4.50 -13.96 5.94
CA ASP A 135 -4.94 -14.39 7.26
C ASP A 135 -4.05 -13.85 8.37
N ARG A 136 -2.73 -13.77 8.13
CA ARG A 136 -1.80 -13.23 9.12
C ARG A 136 -1.96 -11.73 9.26
N ASN A 137 -2.09 -10.99 8.16
CA ASN A 137 -2.41 -9.56 8.20
C ASN A 137 -3.70 -9.30 9.01
N LEU A 138 -4.77 -10.03 8.72
CA LEU A 138 -6.05 -9.90 9.43
C LEU A 138 -5.89 -10.20 10.92
N GLN A 139 -5.20 -11.30 11.26
CA GLN A 139 -4.95 -11.65 12.66
C GLN A 139 -4.18 -10.54 13.41
N LEU A 140 -3.16 -9.95 12.79
CA LEU A 140 -2.41 -8.85 13.38
C LEU A 140 -3.27 -7.60 13.61
N LEU A 141 -4.17 -7.29 12.68
CA LEU A 141 -5.08 -6.15 12.82
C LEU A 141 -6.14 -6.41 13.89
N GLU A 142 -6.64 -7.64 13.98
CA GLU A 142 -7.55 -8.11 15.03
C GLU A 142 -6.88 -8.07 16.42
N GLU A 143 -5.62 -8.49 16.54
CA GLU A 143 -4.82 -8.42 17.77
C GLU A 143 -4.64 -6.97 18.25
N LEU A 144 -4.49 -6.02 17.32
CA LEU A 144 -4.35 -4.61 17.64
C LEU A 144 -5.67 -3.97 18.07
N ALA A 145 -6.81 -4.44 17.53
CA ALA A 145 -8.20 -4.05 17.87
C ALA A 145 -8.41 -2.54 18.10
N ALA A 146 -7.66 -1.69 17.40
CA ALA A 146 -7.56 -0.28 17.73
C ALA A 146 -8.66 0.55 17.05
N PRO A 147 -9.46 1.31 17.81
CA PRO A 147 -10.44 2.23 17.23
C PRO A 147 -9.76 3.26 16.30
N GLY A 148 -10.39 3.55 15.17
CA GLY A 148 -9.90 4.55 14.20
C GLY A 148 -9.04 3.98 13.08
N LEU A 149 -8.66 2.70 13.17
CA LEU A 149 -7.99 2.02 12.07
C LEU A 149 -8.92 1.91 10.86
N ARG A 150 -8.41 2.30 9.70
CA ARG A 150 -9.13 2.30 8.42
C ARG A 150 -8.12 2.19 7.30
N GLY A 151 -8.54 1.73 6.14
CA GLY A 151 -7.61 1.59 5.03
C GLY A 151 -8.11 0.76 3.88
N ILE A 152 -7.16 0.28 3.08
CA ILE A 152 -7.40 -0.53 1.90
C ILE A 152 -6.48 -1.75 1.96
N PHE A 153 -7.03 -2.96 1.83
CA PHE A 153 -6.25 -4.11 1.36
C PHE A 153 -6.09 -3.97 -0.15
N HIS A 154 -4.94 -3.47 -0.61
CA HIS A 154 -4.77 -3.26 -2.05
C HIS A 154 -4.59 -4.59 -2.77
N CYS A 155 -4.95 -4.60 -4.05
CA CYS A 155 -4.84 -5.78 -4.91
C CYS A 155 -5.35 -7.05 -4.20
N PHE A 156 -6.52 -6.97 -3.56
CA PHE A 156 -7.07 -8.05 -2.76
C PHE A 156 -7.33 -9.29 -3.62
N THR A 157 -6.83 -10.46 -3.21
CA THR A 157 -7.01 -11.74 -3.91
C THR A 157 -7.47 -12.85 -2.95
N GLY A 158 -8.06 -12.48 -1.81
CA GLY A 158 -8.50 -13.42 -0.79
C GLY A 158 -9.87 -14.04 -1.08
N THR A 159 -10.32 -14.88 -0.16
CA THR A 159 -11.65 -15.53 -0.20
C THR A 159 -12.76 -14.58 0.25
N LEU A 160 -14.03 -14.97 0.04
CA LEU A 160 -15.19 -14.22 0.53
C LEU A 160 -15.19 -14.09 2.07
N GLU A 161 -14.69 -15.09 2.78
CA GLU A 161 -14.55 -15.05 4.25
C GLU A 161 -13.53 -14.00 4.67
N GLN A 162 -12.35 -13.99 4.04
CA GLN A 162 -11.30 -13.00 4.29
C GLN A 162 -11.78 -11.59 3.93
N ALA A 163 -12.54 -11.44 2.85
CA ALA A 163 -13.14 -10.17 2.44
C ALA A 163 -14.09 -9.63 3.51
N ARG A 164 -14.98 -10.49 4.06
CA ARG A 164 -15.88 -10.11 5.14
C ARG A 164 -15.12 -9.69 6.39
N ARG A 165 -14.11 -10.46 6.81
CA ARG A 165 -13.25 -10.11 7.95
C ARG A 165 -12.59 -8.73 7.77
N ALA A 166 -12.02 -8.45 6.60
CA ALA A 166 -11.42 -7.15 6.31
C ALA A 166 -12.46 -6.01 6.39
N ILE A 167 -13.65 -6.21 5.82
CA ILE A 167 -14.73 -5.22 5.83
C ILE A 167 -15.25 -4.96 7.25
N ASP A 168 -15.43 -6.02 8.05
CA ASP A 168 -15.87 -5.93 9.44
C ASP A 168 -14.86 -5.17 10.32
N LEU A 169 -13.58 -5.23 9.97
CA LEU A 169 -12.50 -4.43 10.57
C LEU A 169 -12.44 -2.97 10.05
N GLY A 170 -13.33 -2.57 9.12
CA GLY A 170 -13.41 -1.22 8.60
C GLY A 170 -12.52 -0.94 7.38
N PHE A 171 -12.03 -1.98 6.69
CA PHE A 171 -11.21 -1.83 5.49
C PHE A 171 -12.01 -1.92 4.20
N LEU A 172 -11.53 -1.22 3.18
CA LEU A 172 -11.96 -1.40 1.80
C LEU A 172 -11.08 -2.44 1.09
N LEU A 173 -11.60 -3.03 0.02
CA LEU A 173 -10.89 -4.00 -0.81
C LEU A 173 -10.49 -3.35 -2.13
N GLY A 174 -9.18 -3.28 -2.40
CA GLY A 174 -8.65 -2.75 -3.65
C GLY A 174 -8.72 -3.82 -4.74
N ILE A 175 -9.55 -3.58 -5.77
CA ILE A 175 -9.71 -4.50 -6.89
C ILE A 175 -8.84 -4.03 -8.05
N GLY A 176 -7.84 -4.85 -8.41
CA GLY A 176 -6.91 -4.58 -9.50
C GLY A 176 -7.16 -5.43 -10.75
N GLY A 177 -6.21 -5.37 -11.70
CA GLY A 177 -6.27 -6.12 -12.96
C GLY A 177 -6.31 -7.65 -12.80
N VAL A 178 -5.95 -8.18 -11.63
CA VAL A 178 -6.04 -9.62 -11.31
C VAL A 178 -7.46 -10.16 -11.48
N LEU A 179 -8.50 -9.32 -11.35
CA LEU A 179 -9.89 -9.68 -11.68
C LEU A 179 -10.06 -10.22 -13.11
N THR A 180 -9.24 -9.78 -14.05
CA THR A 180 -9.32 -10.23 -15.45
C THR A 180 -8.66 -11.59 -15.70
N PHE A 181 -7.99 -12.17 -14.71
CA PHE A 181 -7.34 -13.47 -14.84
C PHE A 181 -8.34 -14.59 -14.57
N LYS A 182 -8.42 -15.56 -15.50
CA LYS A 182 -9.35 -16.71 -15.42
C LYS A 182 -9.19 -17.56 -14.14
N ASN A 183 -8.04 -17.47 -13.46
CA ASN A 183 -7.73 -18.23 -12.24
C ASN A 183 -7.61 -17.32 -10.99
N GLY A 184 -8.10 -16.08 -11.05
CA GLY A 184 -7.94 -15.12 -9.97
C GLY A 184 -8.83 -15.37 -8.75
N GLY A 185 -9.87 -16.22 -8.88
CA GLY A 185 -10.80 -16.61 -7.80
C GLY A 185 -11.67 -15.47 -7.23
N ILE A 186 -11.42 -14.24 -7.66
CA ILE A 186 -12.02 -13.01 -7.15
C ILE A 186 -13.38 -12.69 -7.80
N ASP A 187 -13.69 -13.34 -8.93
CA ASP A 187 -15.03 -13.35 -9.55
C ASP A 187 -16.10 -13.94 -8.62
N GLN A 188 -15.70 -14.74 -7.63
CA GLN A 188 -16.60 -15.28 -6.60
C GLN A 188 -16.77 -14.36 -5.39
N VAL A 189 -15.96 -13.30 -5.30
CA VAL A 189 -15.90 -12.38 -4.15
C VAL A 189 -16.49 -11.01 -4.50
N VAL A 190 -16.33 -10.57 -5.75
CA VAL A 190 -16.89 -9.33 -6.28
C VAL A 190 -18.19 -9.67 -7.03
N PRO A 191 -19.36 -9.15 -6.60
CA PRO A 191 -20.64 -9.42 -7.25
C PRO A 191 -20.77 -8.81 -8.65
#